data_AF-A0A3Q9K9J1-F1
#
_entry.id   AF-A0A3Q9K9J1-F1
#
_cell.length_a   1.000
_cell.length_b   1.000
_cell.length_c   1.000
_cell.angle_alpha   90.00
_cell.angle_beta   90.00
_cell.angle_gamma   90.00
#
_symmetry.space_group_name_H-M   'P 1'
#
loop_
_entity.id
_entity.type
_entity.pdbx_description
1 polymer ?
#
loop_
_entity_poly.entity_id
_entity_poly.type
_entity_poly.pdbx_seq_one_letter_code
_entity_poly.pdbx_strand_id
1 'polypeptide(L)'
;MPIKRTDGEKFKGIRASEKQKTQLKELCQELTDKYPQLWSKAGTIVEDTKMKMRVDRQGKLSKPFVGMNIQAQTGKESLAAIGLAETLSDGKMPEEGQRAVEEEVKAALQHSAESGKWRYVTGTYP
;
A
#
# COMPACT_ATOMS: atom_id res chain seq x y z
N MET A 1 1.38 -17.28 10.24
CA MET A 1 1.48 -17.43 8.76
C MET A 1 2.43 -16.37 8.25
N PRO A 2 3.38 -16.69 7.36
CA PRO A 2 4.29 -15.67 6.82
C PRO A 2 3.53 -14.54 6.13
N ILE A 3 4.11 -13.35 6.12
CA ILE A 3 3.58 -12.18 5.40
C ILE A 3 3.51 -12.55 3.92
N LYS A 4 2.35 -12.35 3.30
CA LYS A 4 2.09 -12.71 1.90
C LYS A 4 1.19 -11.70 1.21
N ARG A 5 1.42 -11.54 -0.09
CA ARG A 5 0.55 -10.82 -1.01
C ARG A 5 -0.38 -11.77 -1.76
N THR A 6 -1.65 -11.40 -1.92
CA THR A 6 -2.62 -12.12 -2.75
C THR A 6 -3.40 -11.18 -3.66
N ASP A 7 -3.89 -11.73 -4.78
CA ASP A 7 -4.73 -11.03 -5.76
C ASP A 7 -6.13 -10.78 -5.21
N GLY A 8 -6.66 -9.59 -5.48
CA GLY A 8 -8.05 -9.25 -5.22
C GLY A 8 -8.85 -8.97 -6.50
N GLU A 9 -10.02 -8.40 -6.31
CA GLU A 9 -10.90 -7.97 -7.39
C GLU A 9 -10.32 -6.78 -8.14
N LYS A 10 -10.86 -6.49 -9.34
CA LYS A 10 -10.57 -5.21 -10.01
C LYS A 10 -11.07 -4.06 -9.14
N PHE A 11 -10.24 -3.06 -8.89
CA PHE A 11 -10.67 -1.85 -8.18
C PHE A 11 -11.05 -0.75 -9.17
N LYS A 12 -11.92 0.18 -8.75
CA LYS A 12 -12.35 1.33 -9.56
C LYS A 12 -11.25 2.40 -9.60
N GLY A 13 -10.13 2.08 -10.23
CA GLY A 13 -9.01 2.98 -10.48
C GLY A 13 -8.77 3.20 -11.96
N ILE A 14 -7.83 4.09 -12.28
CA ILE A 14 -7.33 4.27 -13.65
C ILE A 14 -6.24 3.25 -13.94
N ARG A 15 -6.10 2.87 -15.22
CA ARG A 15 -4.95 2.09 -15.65
C ARG A 15 -3.73 2.99 -15.67
N ALA A 16 -2.73 2.69 -14.84
CA ALA A 16 -1.49 3.45 -14.78
C ALA A 16 -0.75 3.38 -16.13
N SER A 17 -0.36 4.54 -16.65
CA SER A 17 0.58 4.66 -17.77
C SER A 17 1.99 4.23 -17.34
N GLU A 18 2.85 3.88 -18.30
CA GLU A 18 4.25 3.52 -18.00
C GLU A 18 5.00 4.61 -17.22
N LYS A 19 4.73 5.89 -17.54
CA LYS A 19 5.30 7.02 -16.79
C LYS A 19 4.84 7.03 -15.32
N GLN A 20 3.54 6.80 -15.07
CA GLN A 20 3.00 6.74 -13.71
C GLN A 20 3.51 5.51 -12.94
N LYS A 21 3.77 4.40 -13.60
CA LYS A 21 4.36 3.21 -12.96
C LYS A 21 5.79 3.45 -12.51
N THR A 22 6.63 4.06 -13.36
CA THR A 22 8.00 4.44 -12.98
C THR A 22 8.01 5.39 -11.79
N GLN A 23 7.12 6.39 -11.80
CA GLN A 23 6.99 7.34 -10.68
C GLN A 23 6.51 6.66 -9.40
N LEU A 24 5.53 5.76 -9.51
CA LEU A 24 5.07 4.99 -8.35
C LEU A 24 6.21 4.14 -7.77
N LYS A 25 7.06 3.57 -8.61
CA LYS A 25 8.24 2.82 -8.15
C LYS A 25 9.19 3.69 -7.35
N GLU A 26 9.44 4.93 -7.79
CA GLU A 26 10.27 5.91 -7.07
C GLU A 26 9.60 6.32 -5.75
N LEU A 27 8.32 6.69 -5.76
CA LEU A 27 7.57 7.08 -4.56
C LEU A 27 7.46 5.94 -3.54
N CYS A 28 7.36 4.68 -3.99
CA CYS A 28 7.38 3.51 -3.11
C CYS A 28 8.70 3.38 -2.34
N GLN A 29 9.82 3.90 -2.83
CA GLN A 29 11.07 3.87 -2.06
C GLN A 29 11.00 4.76 -0.82
N GLU A 30 10.21 5.83 -0.87
CA GLU A 30 10.01 6.74 0.25
C GLU A 30 9.13 6.14 1.37
N LEU A 31 8.48 4.99 1.12
CA LEU A 31 7.74 4.24 2.15
C LEU A 31 8.64 3.53 3.16
N THR A 32 9.95 3.48 2.91
CA THR A 32 10.91 2.90 3.85
C THR A 32 10.89 3.66 5.18
N ASP A 33 10.84 2.91 6.29
CA ASP A 33 10.74 3.43 7.65
C ASP A 33 9.46 4.28 7.89
N LYS A 34 8.39 4.02 7.14
CA LYS A 34 7.05 4.65 7.27
C LYS A 34 5.99 3.69 7.83
N TYR A 35 6.41 2.55 8.38
CA TYR A 35 5.52 1.53 8.91
C TYR A 35 4.46 2.08 9.89
N PRO A 36 4.80 2.92 10.89
CA PRO A 36 3.79 3.50 11.79
C PRO A 36 2.71 4.32 11.06
N GLN A 37 3.08 4.98 9.95
CA GLN A 37 2.19 5.84 9.17
C GLN A 37 1.17 5.03 8.37
N LEU A 38 1.47 3.76 8.04
CA LEU A 38 0.51 2.82 7.43
C LEU A 38 -0.73 2.61 8.31
N TRP A 39 -0.55 2.78 9.63
CA TRP A 39 -1.57 2.55 10.68
C TRP A 39 -2.12 3.84 11.28
N SER A 40 -1.58 4.99 10.87
CA SER A 40 -2.02 6.29 11.35
C SER A 40 -3.47 6.61 10.92
N LYS A 41 -4.03 7.72 11.45
CA LYS A 41 -5.34 8.21 10.98
C LYS A 41 -5.27 8.53 9.48
N ALA A 42 -6.44 8.64 8.83
CA ALA A 42 -6.49 8.93 7.39
C ALA A 42 -5.61 10.14 7.03
N GLY A 43 -4.83 10.00 5.96
CA GLY A 43 -3.83 10.99 5.58
C GLY A 43 -2.81 10.45 4.59
N THR A 44 -1.95 11.35 4.15
CA THR A 44 -0.87 11.05 3.22
C THR A 44 0.34 10.48 3.95
N ILE A 45 0.81 9.32 3.51
CA ILE A 45 1.98 8.62 4.06
C ILE A 45 3.25 9.21 3.44
N VAL A 46 3.26 9.32 2.11
CA VAL A 46 4.33 9.94 1.31
C VAL A 46 3.73 10.70 0.13
N GLU A 47 4.36 11.80 -0.27
CA GLU A 47 3.93 12.65 -1.38
C GLU A 47 5.13 13.12 -2.19
N ASP A 48 5.06 12.91 -3.50
CA ASP A 48 5.91 13.61 -4.47
C ASP A 48 5.25 14.94 -4.82
N THR A 49 5.71 16.00 -4.15
CA THR A 49 5.24 17.39 -4.34
C THR A 49 5.52 17.95 -5.73
N LYS A 50 6.49 17.40 -6.47
CA LYS A 50 6.76 17.83 -7.85
C LYS A 50 5.75 17.24 -8.83
N MET A 51 5.31 16.01 -8.58
CA MET A 51 4.55 15.22 -9.55
C MET A 51 3.08 14.99 -9.13
N LYS A 52 2.67 15.51 -7.96
CA LYS A 52 1.31 15.37 -7.40
C LYS A 52 0.86 13.92 -7.27
N MET A 53 1.82 13.01 -7.02
CA MET A 53 1.55 11.61 -6.71
C MET A 53 1.74 11.40 -5.22
N ARG A 54 0.86 10.61 -4.62
CA ARG A 54 0.89 10.35 -3.17
C ARG A 54 0.47 8.93 -2.87
N VAL A 55 0.98 8.40 -1.77
CA VAL A 55 0.47 7.17 -1.16
C VAL A 55 -0.30 7.58 0.09
N ASP A 56 -1.60 7.28 0.10
CA ASP A 56 -2.51 7.68 1.15
C ASP A 56 -3.04 6.46 1.90
N ARG A 57 -3.29 6.66 3.19
CA ARG A 57 -4.16 5.80 3.99
C ARG A 57 -5.59 6.30 3.83
N GLN A 58 -6.41 5.53 3.12
CA GLN A 58 -7.77 5.90 2.71
C GLN A 58 -8.86 5.47 3.70
N GLY A 59 -8.52 4.70 4.74
CA GLY A 59 -9.49 4.28 5.74
C GLY A 59 -9.29 2.85 6.21
N LYS A 60 -10.25 2.38 7.02
CA LYS A 60 -10.33 0.98 7.40
C LYS A 60 -10.90 0.15 6.24
N LEU A 61 -10.34 -1.03 6.04
CA LEU A 61 -10.89 -2.07 5.18
C LEU A 61 -11.66 -3.07 6.05
N SER A 62 -12.88 -3.44 5.67
CA SER A 62 -13.69 -4.44 6.40
C SER A 62 -13.91 -5.74 5.63
N LYS A 63 -13.55 -5.78 4.34
CA LYS A 63 -13.65 -6.96 3.48
C LYS A 63 -12.45 -6.99 2.51
N PRO A 64 -11.86 -8.18 2.22
CA PRO A 64 -12.22 -9.50 2.74
C PRO A 64 -11.77 -9.76 4.19
N PHE A 65 -10.98 -8.86 4.78
CA PHE A 65 -10.54 -8.92 6.18
C PHE A 65 -10.56 -7.52 6.79
N VAL A 66 -10.36 -7.45 8.12
CA VAL A 66 -10.17 -6.19 8.84
C VAL A 66 -8.73 -5.70 8.64
N GLY A 67 -8.57 -4.45 8.23
CA GLY A 67 -7.26 -3.88 7.93
C GLY A 67 -7.30 -2.41 7.52
N MET A 68 -6.29 -2.00 6.77
CA MET A 68 -6.16 -0.65 6.22
C MET A 68 -6.25 -0.69 4.69
N ASN A 69 -6.92 0.31 4.13
CA ASN A 69 -6.91 0.60 2.70
C ASN A 69 -5.79 1.62 2.43
N ILE A 70 -4.81 1.23 1.62
CA ILE A 70 -3.71 2.08 1.19
C ILE A 70 -3.81 2.24 -0.33
N GLN A 71 -3.73 3.47 -0.82
CA GLN A 71 -3.85 3.76 -2.24
C GLN A 71 -2.71 4.66 -2.72
N ALA A 72 -2.17 4.36 -3.89
CA ALA A 72 -1.41 5.33 -4.65
C ALA A 72 -2.36 6.15 -5.53
N GLN A 73 -2.22 7.47 -5.50
CA GLN A 73 -3.11 8.40 -6.18
C GLN A 73 -2.33 9.45 -6.96
N THR A 74 -2.94 9.92 -8.05
CA THR A 74 -2.52 11.12 -8.77
C THR A 74 -3.71 12.08 -8.83
N GLY A 75 -3.60 13.23 -8.16
CA GLY A 75 -4.73 14.15 -7.99
C GLY A 75 -5.92 13.51 -7.26
N LYS A 76 -7.01 13.24 -8.00
CA LYS A 76 -8.24 12.58 -7.49
C LYS A 76 -8.36 11.12 -7.92
N GLU A 77 -7.45 10.62 -8.75
CA GLU A 77 -7.53 9.29 -9.34
C GLU A 77 -6.67 8.30 -8.57
N SER A 78 -7.21 7.11 -8.33
CA SER A 78 -6.47 6.00 -7.73
C SER A 78 -5.77 5.18 -8.82
N LEU A 79 -4.45 5.04 -8.69
CA LEU A 79 -3.57 4.28 -9.58
C LEU A 79 -3.35 2.85 -9.09
N ALA A 80 -3.31 2.68 -7.77
CA ALA A 80 -3.14 1.40 -7.10
C ALA A 80 -3.96 1.38 -5.81
N ALA A 81 -4.45 0.22 -5.43
CA ALA A 81 -5.13 0.01 -4.16
C ALA A 81 -4.71 -1.32 -3.53
N ILE A 82 -4.39 -1.27 -2.24
CA ILE A 82 -4.02 -2.45 -1.48
C ILE A 82 -4.78 -2.49 -0.14
N GLY A 83 -5.05 -3.70 0.32
CA GLY A 83 -5.54 -3.96 1.67
C GLY A 83 -4.42 -4.53 2.53
N LEU A 84 -4.14 -3.92 3.68
CA LEU A 84 -3.13 -4.38 4.63
C LEU A 84 -3.81 -4.89 5.90
N ALA A 85 -3.66 -6.17 6.23
CA ALA A 85 -4.39 -6.81 7.33
C ALA A 85 -3.98 -6.31 8.71
N GLU A 86 -4.94 -6.09 9.62
CA GLU A 86 -4.68 -5.58 10.97
C GLU A 86 -3.83 -6.52 11.83
N THR A 87 -3.74 -7.80 11.47
CA THR A 87 -2.79 -8.76 12.09
C THR A 87 -1.32 -8.37 11.89
N LEU A 88 -1.03 -7.43 10.99
CA LEU A 88 0.28 -6.85 10.73
C LEU A 88 0.46 -5.47 11.37
N SER A 89 -0.49 -5.00 12.19
CA SER A 89 -0.48 -3.66 12.80
C SER A 89 0.21 -3.55 14.16
N ASP A 90 0.71 -4.68 14.68
CA ASP A 90 1.30 -4.70 16.01
C ASP A 90 2.51 -3.77 16.06
N GLY A 91 2.36 -2.63 16.73
CA GLY A 91 3.43 -1.65 16.93
C GLY A 91 4.61 -2.18 17.75
N LYS A 92 4.54 -3.43 18.25
CA LYS A 92 5.66 -4.16 18.87
C LYS A 92 6.39 -5.10 17.90
N MET A 93 6.02 -5.12 16.62
CA MET A 93 6.72 -5.88 15.60
C MET A 93 8.20 -5.43 15.53
N PRO A 94 9.18 -6.36 15.53
CA PRO A 94 10.58 -6.03 15.36
C PRO A 94 10.84 -5.26 14.06
N GLU A 95 11.92 -4.47 14.00
CA GLU A 95 12.30 -3.66 12.83
C GLU A 95 12.36 -4.49 11.54
N GLU A 96 12.86 -5.73 11.61
CA GLU A 96 12.89 -6.66 10.49
C GLU A 96 11.49 -7.00 9.97
N GLY A 97 10.52 -7.21 10.88
CA GLY A 97 9.14 -7.47 10.52
C GLY A 97 8.45 -6.24 9.93
N GLN A 98 8.72 -5.05 10.48
CA GLN A 98 8.22 -3.80 9.92
C GLN A 98 8.71 -3.60 8.48
N ARG A 99 10.00 -3.82 8.24
CA ARG A 99 10.59 -3.79 6.89
C ARG A 99 9.98 -4.82 5.96
N ALA A 100 9.74 -6.05 6.43
CA ALA A 100 9.09 -7.07 5.62
C ALA A 100 7.65 -6.66 5.21
N VAL A 101 6.89 -6.02 6.11
CA VAL A 101 5.57 -5.47 5.77
C VAL A 101 5.68 -4.34 4.76
N GLU A 102 6.61 -3.40 4.95
CA GLU A 102 6.84 -2.29 4.01
C GLU A 102 7.21 -2.78 2.61
N GLU A 103 8.11 -3.74 2.50
CA GLU A 103 8.51 -4.32 1.21
C GLU A 103 7.33 -4.99 0.49
N GLU A 104 6.51 -5.76 1.22
CA GLU A 104 5.31 -6.35 0.64
C GLU A 104 4.25 -5.30 0.25
N VAL A 105 4.14 -4.21 0.99
CA VAL A 105 3.29 -3.06 0.64
C VAL A 105 3.79 -2.39 -0.64
N LYS A 106 5.10 -2.13 -0.77
CA LYS A 106 5.70 -1.56 -1.98
C LYS A 106 5.44 -2.45 -3.20
N ALA A 107 5.68 -3.75 -3.07
CA ALA A 107 5.44 -4.73 -4.13
C ALA A 107 3.95 -4.81 -4.47
N ALA A 108 3.06 -4.78 -3.48
CA ALA A 108 1.62 -4.79 -3.68
C ALA A 108 1.12 -3.56 -4.44
N LEU A 109 1.61 -2.36 -4.13
CA LEU A 109 1.24 -1.14 -4.85
C LEU A 109 1.67 -1.20 -6.32
N GLN A 110 2.91 -1.62 -6.59
CA GLN A 110 3.42 -1.75 -7.96
C GLN A 110 2.62 -2.78 -8.77
N HIS A 111 2.41 -3.97 -8.21
CA HIS A 111 1.61 -5.01 -8.86
C HIS A 111 0.14 -4.61 -9.04
N SER A 112 -0.41 -3.77 -8.16
CA SER A 112 -1.77 -3.24 -8.29
C SER A 112 -1.85 -2.27 -9.47
N ALA A 113 -0.90 -1.33 -9.59
CA ALA A 113 -0.84 -0.39 -10.71
C ALA A 113 -0.68 -1.07 -12.08
N GLU A 114 0.05 -2.19 -12.13
CA GLU A 114 0.22 -2.97 -13.36
C GLU A 114 -1.05 -3.69 -13.79
N SER A 115 -1.78 -4.26 -12.84
CA SER A 115 -2.90 -5.17 -13.10
C SER A 115 -4.28 -4.52 -13.02
N GLY A 116 -4.40 -3.34 -12.38
CA GLY A 116 -5.67 -2.72 -12.04
C GLY A 116 -6.49 -3.51 -11.01
N LYS A 117 -5.86 -4.42 -10.25
CA LYS A 117 -6.49 -5.23 -9.21
C LYS A 117 -6.06 -4.80 -7.82
N TRP A 118 -6.94 -4.99 -6.85
CA TRP A 118 -6.57 -4.94 -5.44
C TRP A 118 -5.44 -5.94 -5.19
N ARG A 119 -4.52 -5.57 -4.30
CA ARG A 119 -3.59 -6.51 -3.69
C ARG A 119 -3.81 -6.55 -2.19
N TYR A 120 -3.76 -7.73 -1.61
CA TYR A 120 -3.93 -7.90 -0.18
C TYR A 120 -2.63 -8.37 0.45
N VAL A 121 -2.11 -7.61 1.42
CA VAL A 121 -0.97 -7.98 2.24
C VAL A 121 -1.51 -8.51 3.57
N THR A 122 -1.31 -9.79 3.81
CA THR A 122 -1.87 -10.53 4.95
C THR A 122 -0.81 -11.40 5.61
N GLY A 123 -1.05 -11.84 6.85
CA GLY A 123 -0.14 -12.76 7.56
C GLY A 123 0.10 -12.32 8.99
N THR A 124 1.12 -12.89 9.60
CA THR A 124 1.62 -12.59 10.94
C THR A 124 3.14 -12.65 10.90
N TYR A 125 3.83 -11.70 11.53
CA TYR A 125 5.26 -11.88 11.79
C TYR A 125 5.42 -12.84 13.00
N PRO A 126 6.27 -13.88 12.94
CA PRO A 126 6.48 -14.82 14.04
C PRO A 126 7.18 -14.21 15.25
#